data_AF-A0A2S4RVU4-F1
#
_entry.id   AF-A0A2S4RVU4-F1
#
_cell.length_a   1.000
_cell.length_b   1.000
_cell.length_c   1.000
_cell.angle_alpha   90.00
_cell.angle_beta   90.00
_cell.angle_gamma   90.00
#
_symmetry.space_group_name_H-M   'P 1'
#
loop_
_entity.id
_entity.type
_entity.pdbx_description
1 polymer ?
#
loop_
_entity_poly.entity_id
_entity_poly.type
_entity_poly.pdbx_seq_one_letter_code
_entity_poly.pdbx_strand_id
1 'polypeptide(L)'
;MFIHDNNALKGGTMAVSARNQLTGTISAVATGAVNDEIELTLEGGAKLVAIVTHSSQQALGLAKGKDAIALIKAPWVTLATEDCGLKFSARNQFAGSVSQVTEGAVNATVHIKTDAGFEIVAVVTNESQQEMKLSLGSRVIALIKASAILIATKA
;
A
#
# COMPACT_ATOMS: atom_id res chain seq x y z
N MET A 1 -1.35 -9.71 48.14
CA MET A 1 -2.62 -10.42 47.94
C MET A 1 -3.64 -9.33 47.67
N PHE A 2 -4.00 -9.02 46.42
CA PHE A 2 -4.68 -9.88 45.47
C PHE A 2 -4.09 -9.79 44.07
N ILE A 3 -4.02 -10.95 43.43
CA ILE A 3 -3.66 -11.15 42.04
C ILE A 3 -4.91 -10.86 41.21
N HIS A 4 -4.81 -10.00 40.20
CA HIS A 4 -5.70 -10.09 39.05
C HIS A 4 -4.88 -10.60 37.87
N ASP A 5 -4.94 -11.93 37.71
CA ASP A 5 -4.80 -12.57 36.42
C ASP A 5 -5.80 -11.94 35.45
N ASN A 6 -5.31 -11.45 34.32
CA ASN A 6 -6.13 -11.27 33.12
C ASN A 6 -5.38 -11.89 31.95
N ASN A 7 -5.50 -13.20 31.88
CA ASN A 7 -5.30 -13.98 30.67
C ASN A 7 -6.32 -13.52 29.61
N ALA A 8 -5.92 -12.61 28.71
CA ALA A 8 -6.66 -12.28 27.51
C ALA A 8 -5.74 -11.69 26.40
N LEU A 9 -4.82 -12.50 25.87
CA LEU A 9 -4.31 -12.25 24.51
C LEU A 9 -5.22 -12.92 23.49
N LYS A 10 -6.42 -12.35 23.30
CA LYS A 10 -7.25 -12.60 22.13
C LYS A 10 -6.91 -11.53 21.08
N GLY A 11 -6.21 -11.94 20.02
CA GLY A 11 -6.03 -11.17 18.78
C GLY A 11 -5.13 -9.94 18.91
N GLY A 12 -3.82 -10.13 19.03
CA GLY A 12 -2.86 -9.02 19.01
C GLY A 12 -2.95 -8.23 17.70
N THR A 13 -3.22 -6.93 17.80
CA THR A 13 -3.13 -6.00 16.67
C THR A 13 -1.68 -5.99 16.14
N MET A 14 -1.50 -6.33 14.87
CA MET A 14 -0.19 -6.24 14.23
C MET A 14 0.24 -4.77 14.13
N ALA A 15 1.26 -4.39 14.89
CA ALA A 15 1.87 -3.07 14.78
C ALA A 15 3.03 -3.13 13.77
N VAL A 16 2.83 -2.54 12.59
CA VAL A 16 3.86 -2.43 11.56
C VAL A 16 4.09 -0.97 11.16
N SER A 17 5.32 -0.63 10.78
CA SER A 17 5.67 0.74 10.41
C SER A 17 5.15 1.19 9.04
N ALA A 18 4.58 0.28 8.24
CA ALA A 18 3.96 0.63 6.98
C ALA A 18 2.72 1.50 7.22
N ARG A 19 2.67 2.67 6.57
CA ARG A 19 1.55 3.62 6.69
C ARG A 19 0.34 3.18 5.87
N ASN A 20 0.58 2.43 4.81
CA ASN A 20 -0.46 1.89 3.95
C ASN A 20 -0.63 0.41 4.29
N GLN A 21 -1.80 0.05 4.81
CA GLN A 21 -2.16 -1.32 5.16
C GLN A 21 -3.50 -1.62 4.50
N LEU A 22 -3.45 -2.14 3.27
CA LEU A 22 -4.63 -2.34 2.44
C LEU A 22 -5.07 -3.80 2.54
N THR A 23 -6.23 -4.03 3.14
CA THR A 23 -6.80 -5.37 3.28
C THR A 23 -7.55 -5.75 2.00
N GLY A 24 -7.42 -7.01 1.60
CA GLY A 24 -8.16 -7.54 0.47
C GLY A 24 -8.14 -9.07 0.43
N THR A 25 -8.84 -9.61 -0.56
CA THR A 25 -8.86 -11.04 -0.85
C THR A 25 -8.08 -11.30 -2.12
N ILE A 26 -7.23 -12.33 -2.12
CA ILE A 26 -6.45 -12.71 -3.30
C ILE A 26 -7.41 -13.16 -4.40
N SER A 27 -7.40 -12.45 -5.53
CA SER A 27 -8.22 -12.78 -6.71
C SER A 27 -7.49 -13.64 -7.72
N ALA A 28 -6.16 -13.53 -7.80
CA ALA A 28 -5.33 -14.32 -8.69
C ALA A 28 -3.91 -14.51 -8.14
N VAL A 29 -3.30 -15.62 -8.52
CA VAL A 29 -1.88 -15.92 -8.31
C VAL A 29 -1.32 -16.39 -9.64
N ALA A 30 -0.29 -15.73 -10.15
CA ALA A 30 0.47 -16.17 -11.31
C ALA A 30 1.86 -16.61 -10.86
N THR A 31 2.08 -17.92 -10.85
CA THR A 31 3.33 -18.52 -10.38
C THR A 31 4.43 -18.43 -11.43
N GLY A 32 5.61 -18.00 -11.01
CA GLY A 32 6.82 -17.99 -11.81
C GLY A 32 7.91 -18.90 -11.23
N ALA A 33 9.04 -19.01 -11.93
CA ALA A 33 10.15 -19.86 -11.48
C ALA A 33 10.86 -19.34 -10.22
N VAL A 34 10.78 -18.03 -9.97
CA VAL A 34 11.47 -17.35 -8.84
C VAL A 34 10.51 -16.47 -8.06
N ASN A 35 9.70 -15.68 -8.79
CA ASN A 35 8.75 -14.74 -8.21
C ASN A 35 7.35 -15.04 -8.73
N ASP A 36 6.37 -14.80 -7.86
CA ASP A 36 4.95 -14.96 -8.14
C ASP A 36 4.28 -13.58 -8.11
N GLU A 37 3.32 -13.39 -9.02
CA GLU A 37 2.43 -12.23 -9.01
C GLU A 37 1.16 -12.55 -8.24
N ILE A 38 0.85 -11.72 -7.24
CA ILE A 38 -0.33 -11.84 -6.38
C ILE A 38 -1.24 -10.65 -6.67
N GLU A 39 -2.44 -10.90 -7.17
CA GLU A 39 -3.48 -9.88 -7.30
C GLU A 39 -4.43 -9.96 -6.12
N LEU A 40 -4.62 -8.82 -5.44
CA LEU A 40 -5.60 -8.59 -4.40
C LEU A 40 -6.77 -7.79 -4.97
N THR A 41 -7.98 -8.17 -4.57
CA THR A 41 -9.16 -7.30 -4.67
C THR A 41 -9.36 -6.64 -3.33
N LEU A 42 -9.22 -5.31 -3.30
CA LEU A 42 -9.44 -4.49 -2.12
C LEU A 42 -10.93 -4.25 -1.90
N GLU A 43 -11.28 -3.72 -0.73
CA GLU A 43 -12.61 -3.15 -0.50
C GLU A 43 -12.91 -2.08 -1.57
N GLY A 44 -14.15 -2.05 -2.07
CA GLY A 44 -14.53 -1.21 -3.21
C GLY A 44 -14.15 -1.77 -4.59
N GLY A 45 -13.53 -2.95 -4.65
CA GLY A 45 -13.29 -3.71 -5.90
C GLY A 45 -12.00 -3.35 -6.65
N ALA A 46 -11.23 -2.38 -6.16
CA ALA A 46 -9.96 -2.02 -6.74
C ALA A 46 -8.96 -3.19 -6.71
N LYS A 47 -8.12 -3.26 -7.75
CA LYS A 47 -7.08 -4.29 -7.87
C LYS A 47 -5.73 -3.76 -7.43
N LEU A 48 -4.99 -4.57 -6.70
CA LEU A 48 -3.61 -4.30 -6.29
C LEU A 48 -2.76 -5.52 -6.59
N VAL A 49 -1.61 -5.30 -7.22
CA VAL A 49 -0.68 -6.34 -7.65
C VAL A 49 0.60 -6.26 -6.85
N ALA A 50 1.01 -7.36 -6.25
CA ALA A 50 2.28 -7.53 -5.55
C ALA A 50 3.14 -8.60 -6.23
N ILE A 51 4.46 -8.44 -6.17
CA ILE A 51 5.43 -9.49 -6.53
C ILE A 51 6.05 -10.00 -5.24
N VAL A 52 5.95 -11.31 -5.01
CA VAL A 52 6.59 -12.00 -3.88
C VAL A 52 7.49 -13.12 -4.40
N THR A 53 8.41 -13.62 -3.58
CA THR A 53 9.15 -14.82 -3.95
C THR A 53 8.21 -16.03 -3.95
N HIS A 54 8.49 -17.00 -4.80
CA HIS A 54 7.74 -18.26 -4.82
C HIS A 54 7.74 -18.96 -3.45
N SER A 55 8.86 -18.90 -2.73
CA SER A 55 8.96 -19.41 -1.36
C SER A 55 8.04 -18.69 -0.37
N SER A 56 7.86 -17.36 -0.49
CA SER A 56 6.93 -16.60 0.34
C SER A 56 5.47 -16.91 0.00
N GLN A 57 5.14 -17.07 -1.29
CA GLN A 57 3.81 -17.51 -1.72
C GLN A 57 3.45 -18.84 -1.06
N GLN A 58 4.34 -19.83 -1.11
CA GLN A 58 4.12 -21.14 -0.49
C GLN A 58 4.05 -21.05 1.04
N ALA A 59 5.01 -20.38 1.68
CA ALA A 59 5.09 -20.30 3.14
C ALA A 59 3.88 -19.61 3.76
N LEU A 60 3.35 -18.58 3.09
CA LEU A 60 2.16 -17.86 3.51
C LEU A 60 0.87 -18.49 2.95
N GLY A 61 0.96 -19.57 2.16
CA GLY A 61 -0.17 -20.22 1.52
C GLY A 61 -1.05 -19.24 0.72
N LEU A 62 -0.44 -18.31 -0.02
CA LEU A 62 -1.16 -17.31 -0.79
C LEU A 62 -1.87 -17.99 -1.97
N ALA A 63 -3.20 -18.00 -1.95
CA ALA A 63 -4.02 -18.64 -2.95
C ALA A 63 -5.30 -17.85 -3.15
N LYS A 64 -5.95 -18.02 -4.32
CA LYS A 64 -7.22 -17.36 -4.63
C LYS A 64 -8.25 -17.61 -3.51
N GLY A 65 -8.93 -16.55 -3.08
CA GLY A 65 -9.94 -16.57 -2.01
C GLY A 65 -9.37 -16.38 -0.61
N LYS A 66 -8.04 -16.37 -0.43
CA LYS A 66 -7.43 -16.10 0.88
C LYS A 66 -7.35 -14.61 1.15
N ASP A 67 -7.69 -14.22 2.38
CA ASP A 67 -7.53 -12.85 2.85
C ASP A 67 -6.07 -12.54 3.17
N ALA A 68 -5.65 -11.33 2.78
CA ALA A 68 -4.31 -10.83 3.05
C ALA A 68 -4.30 -9.31 3.20
N ILE A 69 -3.18 -8.79 3.70
CA ILE A 69 -2.94 -7.36 3.88
C ILE A 69 -1.71 -6.99 3.05
N ALA A 70 -1.86 -6.04 2.14
CA ALA A 70 -0.77 -5.39 1.44
C ALA A 70 -0.19 -4.27 2.31
N LEU A 71 1.10 -4.39 2.62
CA LEU A 71 1.85 -3.43 3.43
C LEU A 71 2.78 -2.64 2.52
N ILE A 72 2.56 -1.32 2.42
CA ILE A 72 3.38 -0.42 1.61
C ILE A 72 3.94 0.68 2.50
N LYS A 73 5.26 0.82 2.51
CA LYS A 73 5.91 1.94 3.19
C LYS A 73 5.61 3.24 2.43
N ALA A 74 5.30 4.33 3.12
CA ALA A 74 5.04 5.62 2.49
C ALA A 74 6.12 6.11 1.50
N PRO A 75 7.44 5.96 1.75
CA PRO A 75 8.48 6.35 0.78
C PRO A 75 8.57 5.43 -0.45
N TRP A 76 7.76 4.37 -0.54
CA TRP A 76 7.66 3.51 -1.73
C TRP A 76 6.52 3.93 -2.67
N VAL A 77 5.78 4.97 -2.30
CA VAL A 77 4.74 5.57 -3.13
C VAL A 77 5.33 6.77 -3.85
N THR A 78 5.48 6.69 -5.17
CA THR A 78 5.88 7.82 -6.01
C THR A 78 4.64 8.56 -6.48
N LEU A 79 4.68 9.89 -6.50
CA LEU A 79 3.58 10.70 -7.04
C LEU A 79 3.95 11.22 -8.43
N ALA A 80 2.99 11.18 -9.34
CA ALA A 80 3.03 11.88 -10.62
C ALA A 80 1.82 12.80 -10.73
N THR A 81 1.94 13.89 -11.50
CA THR A 81 0.76 14.67 -11.87
C THR A 81 -0.12 13.82 -12.81
N GLU A 82 -1.43 13.93 -12.64
CA GLU A 82 -2.38 13.09 -13.38
C GLU A 82 -2.33 13.31 -14.90
N ASP A 83 -1.98 14.52 -15.33
CA ASP A 83 -1.91 14.97 -16.72
C ASP A 83 -0.53 14.83 -17.38
N CYS A 84 0.44 14.15 -16.73
CA CYS A 84 1.83 14.09 -17.21
C CYS A 84 2.02 13.40 -18.57
N GLY A 85 1.03 12.65 -19.07
CA GLY A 85 1.07 12.00 -20.39
C GLY A 85 2.10 10.86 -20.52
N LEU A 86 2.71 10.43 -19.40
CA LEU A 86 3.74 9.39 -19.38
C LEU A 86 3.15 8.00 -19.12
N LYS A 87 3.91 6.98 -19.51
CA LYS A 87 3.63 5.57 -19.17
C LYS A 87 4.57 5.11 -18.07
N PHE A 88 4.01 4.53 -17.01
CA PHE A 88 4.79 4.00 -15.90
C PHE A 88 4.80 2.48 -15.89
N SER A 89 5.94 1.92 -15.48
CA SER A 89 6.09 0.48 -15.24
C SER A 89 5.67 0.06 -13.82
N ALA A 90 5.16 0.99 -13.01
CA ALA A 90 4.48 0.67 -11.76
C ALA A 90 3.16 -0.04 -12.09
N ARG A 91 2.93 -1.22 -11.50
CA ARG A 91 1.72 -2.03 -11.76
C ARG A 91 0.50 -1.47 -11.03
N ASN A 92 0.74 -0.76 -9.93
CA ASN A 92 -0.30 -0.13 -9.14
C ASN A 92 -0.25 1.37 -9.41
N GLN A 93 -1.33 1.89 -9.96
CA GLN A 93 -1.48 3.30 -10.31
C GLN A 93 -2.87 3.73 -9.85
N PHE A 94 -2.93 4.54 -8.79
CA PHE A 94 -4.19 4.97 -8.20
C PHE A 94 -4.31 6.49 -8.33
N ALA A 95 -5.20 6.93 -9.21
CA ALA A 95 -5.55 8.34 -9.34
C ALA A 95 -6.31 8.81 -8.09
N GLY A 96 -6.11 10.07 -7.72
CA GLY A 96 -6.73 10.64 -6.54
C GLY A 96 -6.41 12.12 -6.36
N SER A 97 -7.00 12.69 -5.30
CA SER A 97 -6.74 14.06 -4.89
C SER A 97 -6.00 14.07 -3.56
N VAL A 98 -5.02 14.97 -3.44
CA VAL A 98 -4.34 15.24 -2.17
C VAL A 98 -5.37 15.74 -1.14
N SER A 99 -5.48 15.05 -0.01
CA SER A 99 -6.38 15.39 1.11
C SER A 99 -5.65 16.11 2.25
N GLN A 100 -4.33 15.92 2.37
CA GLN A 100 -3.50 16.60 3.37
C GLN A 100 -2.04 16.59 2.94
N VAL A 101 -1.32 17.66 3.27
CA VAL A 101 0.15 17.72 3.18
C VAL A 101 0.67 18.15 4.55
N THR A 102 1.60 17.37 5.11
CA THR A 102 2.30 17.69 6.35
C THR A 102 3.77 17.83 6.03
N GLU A 103 4.25 19.07 5.96
CA GLU A 103 5.66 19.38 5.69
C GLU A 103 6.52 19.12 6.93
N GLY A 104 7.64 18.43 6.75
CA GLY A 104 8.68 18.24 7.76
C GLY A 104 9.95 19.03 7.41
N ALA A 105 11.04 18.78 8.14
CA ALA A 105 12.30 19.50 7.92
C ALA A 105 12.96 19.21 6.56
N VAL A 106 12.73 18.01 6.01
CA VAL A 106 13.36 17.53 4.76
C VAL A 106 12.34 16.89 3.80
N ASN A 107 11.32 16.25 4.35
CA ASN A 107 10.31 15.52 3.59
C ASN A 107 8.91 15.95 4.01
N ALA A 108 7.98 15.87 3.07
CA ALA A 108 6.57 16.06 3.28
C ALA A 108 5.85 14.69 3.30
N THR A 109 4.89 14.54 4.20
CA THR A 109 3.94 13.44 4.17
C THR A 109 2.69 13.90 3.45
N VAL A 110 2.31 13.20 2.39
CA VAL A 110 1.16 13.54 1.54
C VAL A 110 0.12 12.44 1.67
N HIS A 111 -1.10 12.82 2.01
CA HIS A 111 -2.25 11.93 2.05
C HIS A 111 -3.06 12.12 0.77
N ILE A 112 -3.46 11.01 0.16
CA ILE A 112 -4.20 10.98 -1.11
C ILE A 112 -5.47 10.17 -0.89
N LYS A 113 -6.61 10.81 -1.13
CA LYS A 113 -7.88 10.09 -1.28
C LYS A 113 -7.96 9.59 -2.72
N THR A 114 -7.85 8.28 -2.91
CA THR A 114 -7.94 7.67 -4.24
C THR A 114 -9.38 7.67 -4.74
N ASP A 115 -9.56 7.71 -6.05
CA ASP A 115 -10.89 7.60 -6.67
C ASP A 115 -11.51 6.22 -6.45
N ALA A 116 -10.68 5.23 -6.13
CA ALA A 116 -11.06 3.88 -5.72
C ALA A 116 -11.63 3.81 -4.29
N GLY A 117 -11.67 4.91 -3.55
CA GLY A 117 -12.36 5.01 -2.26
C GLY A 117 -11.52 4.72 -1.02
N PHE A 118 -10.22 4.45 -1.17
CA PHE A 118 -9.29 4.27 -0.05
C PHE A 118 -8.21 5.36 0.00
N GLU A 119 -7.51 5.45 1.12
CA GLU A 119 -6.42 6.42 1.33
C GLU A 119 -5.05 5.80 1.05
N ILE A 120 -4.16 6.59 0.44
CA ILE A 120 -2.73 6.28 0.31
C ILE A 120 -1.94 7.43 0.95
N VAL A 121 -0.91 7.07 1.71
CA VAL A 121 0.06 7.99 2.29
C VAL A 121 1.40 7.82 1.57
N ALA A 122 1.93 8.91 1.04
CA ALA A 122 3.24 9.01 0.43
C ALA A 122 4.17 9.87 1.29
N VAL A 123 5.47 9.59 1.22
CA VAL A 123 6.51 10.51 1.72
C VAL A 123 7.34 10.93 0.52
N VAL A 124 7.38 12.24 0.27
CA VAL A 124 8.14 12.87 -0.82
C VAL A 124 9.09 13.92 -0.24
N THR A 125 10.11 14.33 -0.98
CA THR A 125 10.96 15.43 -0.52
C THR A 125 10.18 16.75 -0.56
N ASN A 126 10.61 17.73 0.24
CA ASN A 126 9.99 19.07 0.19
C ASN A 126 10.15 19.70 -1.19
N GLU A 127 11.26 19.46 -1.89
CA GLU A 127 11.49 19.92 -3.25
C GLU A 127 10.44 19.37 -4.21
N SER A 128 10.16 18.06 -4.17
CA SER A 128 9.10 17.46 -5.01
C SER A 128 7.72 18.02 -4.69
N GLN A 129 7.41 18.25 -3.41
CA GLN A 129 6.14 18.86 -3.00
C GLN A 129 5.97 20.26 -3.59
N GLN A 130 7.04 21.08 -3.58
CA GLN A 130 7.02 22.44 -4.12
C GLN A 130 7.00 22.46 -5.65
N GLU A 131 7.85 21.67 -6.32
CA GLU A 131 7.94 21.60 -7.78
C GLU A 131 6.63 21.13 -8.42
N MET A 132 6.01 20.12 -7.83
CA MET A 132 4.71 19.59 -8.27
C MET A 132 3.53 20.44 -7.77
N LYS A 133 3.78 21.45 -6.93
CA LYS A 133 2.75 22.30 -6.30
C LYS A 133 1.68 21.48 -5.59
N LEU A 134 2.09 20.46 -4.84
CA LEU A 134 1.16 19.60 -4.12
C LEU A 134 0.50 20.38 -2.98
N SER A 135 -0.81 20.50 -3.05
CA SER A 135 -1.65 21.15 -2.05
C SER A 135 -2.99 20.44 -1.97
N LEU A 136 -3.84 20.82 -1.02
CA LEU A 136 -5.18 20.26 -0.89
C LEU A 136 -5.93 20.34 -2.24
N GLY A 137 -6.43 19.22 -2.72
CA GLY A 137 -7.16 19.11 -3.98
C GLY A 137 -6.29 18.87 -5.22
N SER A 138 -4.96 18.97 -5.14
CA SER A 138 -4.07 18.64 -6.26
C SER A 138 -4.34 17.21 -6.77
N ARG A 139 -4.52 17.06 -8.08
CA ARG A 139 -4.73 15.78 -8.74
C ARG A 139 -3.40 15.08 -9.02
N VAL A 140 -3.29 13.84 -8.56
CA VAL A 140 -2.07 13.03 -8.66
C VAL A 140 -2.40 11.58 -8.94
N ILE A 141 -1.40 10.84 -9.41
CA ILE A 141 -1.41 9.39 -9.48
C ILE A 141 -0.39 8.87 -8.47
N ALA A 142 -0.85 8.03 -7.53
CA ALA A 142 0.02 7.27 -6.64
C ALA A 142 0.52 6.01 -7.34
N LEU A 143 1.82 5.96 -7.60
CA LEU A 143 2.51 4.89 -8.31
C LEU A 143 3.24 4.00 -7.31
N ILE A 144 2.95 2.70 -7.32
CA ILE A 144 3.59 1.72 -6.44
C ILE A 144 4.07 0.53 -7.26
N LYS A 145 5.36 0.25 -7.20
CA LYS A 145 5.93 -0.96 -7.80
C LYS A 145 5.41 -2.19 -7.08
N ALA A 146 4.97 -3.20 -7.83
CA ALA A 146 4.48 -4.46 -7.25
C ALA A 146 5.52 -5.16 -6.36
N SER A 147 6.81 -5.01 -6.68
CA SER A 147 7.93 -5.52 -5.88
C SER A 147 8.23 -4.73 -4.60
N ALA A 148 7.56 -3.59 -4.39
CA ALA A 148 7.64 -2.78 -3.17
C ALA A 148 6.42 -3.00 -2.25
N ILE A 149 5.70 -4.10 -2.44
CA ILE A 149 4.54 -4.45 -1.61
C ILE A 149 4.87 -5.72 -0.85
N LEU A 150 4.77 -5.66 0.48
CA LEU A 150 4.85 -6.87 1.31
C LEU A 150 3.44 -7.41 1.54
N ILE A 151 3.31 -8.74 1.55
CA ILE A 151 2.05 -9.41 1.86
C ILE A 151 2.13 -10.02 3.26
N ALA A 152 1.11 -9.75 4.07
CA ALA A 152 0.89 -10.40 5.35
C ALA A 152 -0.44 -11.14 5.35
N THR A 153 -0.51 -12.27 6.06
CA THR A 153 -1.75 -13.00 6.31
C THR A 153 -1.97 -13.11 7.82
N LYS A 154 -3.22 -13.29 8.25
CA LYS A 154 -3.46 -13.70 9.65
C LYS A 154 -2.85 -15.08 9.87
N ALA A 155 -2.27 -15.26 11.06
CA ALA A 155 -1.76 -16.55 11.52
C ALA A 155 -2.93 -17.52 11.77
#